data_AF-B9S806-F1
#
_entry.id   AF-B9S806-F1
#
_cell.length_a   1.000
_cell.length_b   1.000
_cell.length_c   1.000
_cell.angle_alpha   90.00
_cell.angle_beta   90.00
_cell.angle_gamma   90.00
#
_symmetry.space_group_name_H-M   'P 1'
#
loop_
_entity.id
_entity.type
_entity.pdbx_description
1 polymer ?
#
loop_
_entity_poly.entity_id
_entity_poly.type
_entity_poly.pdbx_seq_one_letter_code
_entity_poly.pdbx_strand_id
1 'polypeptide(L)'
;MIAFERFHFYTGNEVTSYIFFMDSIINNEKDVALLHSKGIIKSPIASNKAVAKLFNSLSKDIPFDPAESDLHKVHKKVNDYCQKSGN
;
A
#
# COMPACT_ATOMS: atom_id res chain seq x y z
N MET A 1 -0.22 -7.96 13.62
CA MET A 1 -0.79 -6.67 13.20
C MET A 1 -1.99 -6.87 12.29
N ILE A 2 -1.85 -7.36 11.05
CA ILE A 2 -3.02 -7.66 10.19
C ILE A 2 -3.94 -8.70 10.84
N ALA A 3 -3.38 -9.82 11.30
CA ALA A 3 -4.15 -10.81 12.06
C ALA A 3 -4.69 -10.26 13.40
N PHE A 4 -4.19 -9.13 13.90
CA PHE A 4 -4.75 -8.51 15.10
C PHE A 4 -5.97 -7.65 14.74
N GLU A 5 -5.84 -6.78 13.73
CA GLU A 5 -6.95 -6.00 13.15
C GLU A 5 -8.14 -6.90 12.80
N ARG A 6 -7.86 -8.03 12.12
CA ARG A 6 -8.91 -8.95 11.66
C ARG A 6 -9.65 -9.69 12.77
N PHE A 7 -9.04 -9.85 13.94
CA PHE A 7 -9.64 -10.58 15.06
C PHE A 7 -10.20 -9.67 16.16
N HIS A 8 -10.01 -8.35 16.04
CA HIS A 8 -10.49 -7.39 17.02
C HIS A 8 -11.39 -6.35 16.35
N PHE A 9 -12.70 -6.53 16.50
CA PHE A 9 -13.76 -5.75 15.83
C PHE A 9 -13.69 -4.22 16.08
N TYR A 10 -13.03 -3.79 17.15
CA TYR A 10 -12.83 -2.37 17.50
C TYR A 10 -11.47 -1.82 17.07
N THR A 11 -10.64 -2.64 16.43
CA THR A 11 -9.38 -2.17 15.84
C THR A 11 -9.68 -1.73 14.41
N GLY A 12 -9.16 -0.57 14.02
CA GLY A 12 -9.29 -0.08 12.66
C GLY A 12 -8.59 -0.97 11.63
N ASN A 13 -8.53 -0.47 10.40
CA ASN A 13 -7.93 -1.16 9.27
C ASN A 13 -6.67 -0.44 8.77
N GLU A 14 -5.96 0.29 9.64
CA GLU A 14 -4.90 1.21 9.25
C GLU A 14 -3.73 0.48 8.57
N VAL A 15 -3.28 -0.65 9.14
CA VAL A 15 -2.19 -1.45 8.57
C VAL A 15 -2.63 -2.09 7.27
N THR A 16 -3.81 -2.69 7.25
CA THR A 16 -4.37 -3.30 6.04
C THR A 16 -4.51 -2.26 4.92
N SER A 17 -5.06 -1.09 5.22
CA SER A 17 -5.19 0.04 4.29
C SER A 17 -3.86 0.51 3.74
N TYR A 18 -2.85 0.62 4.61
CA TYR A 18 -1.49 0.99 4.22
C TYR A 18 -0.89 -0.02 3.25
N ILE A 19 -1.07 -1.32 3.50
CA ILE A 19 -0.56 -2.38 2.63
C ILE A 19 -1.21 -2.28 1.25
N PHE A 20 -2.54 -2.12 1.17
CA PHE A 20 -3.24 -1.97 -0.11
C PHE A 20 -2.83 -0.71 -0.87
N PHE A 21 -2.65 0.40 -0.17
CA PHE A 21 -2.17 1.63 -0.79
C PHE A 21 -0.74 1.50 -1.32
N MET A 22 0.15 0.83 -0.59
CA MET A 22 1.51 0.60 -1.06
C MET A 22 1.55 -0.40 -2.23
N ASP A 23 0.72 -1.43 -2.21
CA ASP A 23 0.58 -2.40 -3.31
C ASP A 23 0.15 -1.72 -4.63
N SER A 24 -0.76 -0.73 -4.58
CA SER A 24 -1.18 -0.02 -5.79
C SER A 24 -0.12 0.90 -6.38
N ILE A 25 0.86 1.32 -5.58
CA ILE A 25 1.99 2.15 -6.01
C ILE A 25 3.17 1.27 -6.46
N ILE A 26 3.39 0.13 -5.79
CA ILE A 26 4.57 -0.71 -5.94
C ILE A 26 4.24 -1.92 -6.81
N ASN A 27 4.48 -1.82 -8.12
CA ASN A 27 4.36 -2.97 -9.01
C ASN A 27 5.67 -3.75 -9.11
N ASN A 28 6.80 -3.06 -9.05
CA ASN A 28 8.12 -3.65 -9.21
C ASN A 28 9.21 -2.91 -8.40
N GLU A 29 10.44 -3.42 -8.48
CA GLU A 29 11.61 -2.89 -7.76
C GLU A 29 12.00 -1.45 -8.14
N LYS A 30 11.64 -0.97 -9.33
CA LYS A 30 11.89 0.43 -9.75
C LYS A 30 11.00 1.41 -9.01
N ASP A 31 9.74 1.03 -8.76
CA ASP A 31 8.81 1.84 -7.98
C ASP A 31 9.33 2.01 -6.56
N VAL A 32 9.82 0.91 -5.95
CA VAL A 32 10.49 0.96 -4.64
C VAL A 32 11.74 1.82 -4.68
N ALA A 33 12.58 1.71 -5.71
CA ALA A 33 13.78 2.52 -5.85
C ALA A 33 13.45 4.03 -5.87
N LEU A 34 12.40 4.42 -6.60
CA LEU A 34 11.92 5.79 -6.66
C LEU A 34 11.42 6.25 -5.28
N LEU A 35 10.57 5.47 -4.63
CA LEU A 35 10.03 5.80 -3.30
C LEU A 35 11.14 5.90 -2.23
N HIS A 36 12.15 5.03 -2.33
CA HIS A 36 13.32 5.06 -1.46
C HIS A 36 14.17 6.31 -1.69
N SER A 37 14.38 6.71 -2.96
CA SER A 37 15.11 7.94 -3.31
C SER A 37 14.43 9.21 -2.79
N LYS A 38 13.10 9.17 -2.64
CA LYS A 38 12.28 10.25 -2.08
C LYS A 38 12.11 10.16 -0.56
N GLY A 39 12.68 9.14 0.09
CA GLY A 39 12.60 8.94 1.53
C GLY A 39 11.22 8.51 2.04
N ILE A 40 10.31 8.13 1.13
CA ILE A 40 8.95 7.67 1.44
C ILE A 40 8.98 6.27 2.04
N ILE A 41 9.81 5.39 1.47
CA ILE A 41 10.10 4.07 2.01
C ILE A 41 11.53 4.06 2.52
N LYS A 42 11.72 3.54 3.72
CA LYS A 42 13.04 3.30 4.31
C LYS A 42 13.17 1.82 4.59
N SER A 43 14.08 1.16 3.88
CA SER A 43 14.39 -0.25 4.08
C SER A 43 15.90 -0.44 4.06
N PRO A 44 16.59 -0.24 5.20
CA PRO A 44 18.05 -0.23 5.25
C PRO A 44 18.69 -1.61 4.98
N ILE A 45 17.91 -2.69 5.07
CA ILE A 45 18.44 -4.07 5.00
C ILE A 45 17.86 -4.83 3.78
N ALA A 46 16.61 -4.60 3.42
CA ALA A 46 15.98 -5.35 2.33
C ALA A 46 16.16 -4.67 0.98
N SER A 47 16.50 -5.45 -0.04
CA SER A 47 16.61 -4.97 -1.42
C SER A 47 15.25 -4.48 -1.94
N ASN A 48 15.27 -3.55 -2.90
CA ASN A 48 14.06 -3.04 -3.53
C ASN A 48 13.14 -4.15 -4.07
N LYS A 49 13.74 -5.22 -4.61
CA LYS A 49 13.03 -6.42 -5.06
C LYS A 49 12.35 -7.17 -3.92
N ALA A 50 13.04 -7.33 -2.78
CA ALA A 50 12.48 -7.98 -1.61
C ALA A 50 11.32 -7.16 -1.02
N VAL A 51 11.44 -5.83 -1.01
CA VAL A 51 10.38 -4.91 -0.57
C VAL A 51 9.17 -4.99 -1.51
N ALA A 52 9.36 -4.93 -2.82
CA ALA A 52 8.26 -5.07 -3.79
C ALA A 52 7.56 -6.42 -3.63
N LYS A 53 8.33 -7.50 -3.50
CA LYS A 53 7.77 -8.84 -3.27
C LYS A 53 6.97 -8.90 -1.96
N LEU A 54 7.43 -8.24 -0.89
CA LEU A 54 6.73 -8.22 0.40
C LEU A 54 5.34 -7.61 0.27
N PHE A 55 5.22 -6.40 -0.28
CA PHE A 55 3.93 -5.73 -0.44
C PHE A 55 2.97 -6.53 -1.33
N ASN A 56 3.44 -7.00 -2.48
CA ASN A 56 2.62 -7.74 -3.44
C ASN A 56 2.21 -9.14 -2.93
N SER A 57 2.94 -9.68 -1.95
CA SER A 57 2.58 -10.95 -1.31
C SER A 57 1.60 -10.74 -0.16
N LEU A 58 1.75 -9.65 0.60
CA LEU A 58 0.85 -9.35 1.70
C LEU A 58 -0.55 -8.95 1.21
N SER A 59 -0.66 -8.27 0.07
CA SER A 59 -1.95 -7.87 -0.52
C SER A 59 -2.77 -9.04 -1.07
N LYS A 60 -2.13 -10.17 -1.43
CA LYS A 60 -2.71 -11.21 -2.30
C LYS A 60 -3.88 -12.00 -1.71
N ASP A 61 -4.00 -12.07 -0.39
CA ASP A 61 -5.00 -12.93 0.28
C ASP A 61 -5.74 -12.21 1.43
N ILE A 62 -5.70 -10.88 1.45
CA ILE A 62 -6.37 -10.08 2.46
C ILE A 62 -7.68 -9.52 1.86
N PRO A 63 -8.87 -10.02 2.23
CA PRO A 63 -10.12 -9.33 1.89
C PRO A 63 -10.09 -7.92 2.50
N PHE A 64 -10.19 -6.93 1.62
CA PHE A 64 -10.20 -5.51 1.94
C PHE A 64 -11.60 -4.96 1.76
N ASP A 65 -12.16 -4.40 2.83
CA ASP A 65 -13.35 -3.57 2.73
C ASP A 65 -12.92 -2.09 2.63
N PRO A 66 -13.03 -1.46 1.46
CA PRO A 66 -12.62 -0.09 1.24
C PRO A 66 -13.52 0.96 1.91
N ALA A 67 -14.68 0.57 2.46
CA ALA A 67 -15.71 1.52 2.89
C ALA A 67 -15.25 2.52 3.97
N GLU A 68 -14.29 2.15 4.83
CA GLU A 68 -13.97 2.90 6.04
C GLU A 68 -12.54 3.47 6.11
N SER A 69 -11.73 3.34 5.05
CA SER A 69 -10.33 3.77 5.08
C SER A 69 -10.10 5.18 4.53
N ASP A 70 -9.53 6.08 5.33
CA ASP A 70 -9.08 7.39 4.84
C ASP A 70 -7.99 7.28 3.76
N LEU A 71 -7.17 6.23 3.84
CA LEU A 71 -6.16 5.94 2.81
C LEU A 71 -6.81 5.52 1.49
N HIS A 72 -7.95 4.82 1.53
CA HIS A 72 -8.74 4.52 0.34
C HIS A 72 -9.27 5.80 -0.34
N LYS A 73 -9.71 6.80 0.44
CA LYS A 73 -10.15 8.09 -0.09
C LYS A 73 -9.00 8.83 -0.78
N VAL A 74 -7.80 8.82 -0.19
CA VAL A 74 -6.59 9.40 -0.80
C VAL A 74 -6.23 8.67 -2.09
N HIS A 75 -6.23 7.33 -2.05
CA HIS A 75 -5.97 6.49 -3.21
C HIS A 75 -6.89 6.83 -4.39
N LYS A 76 -8.20 6.92 -4.12
CA LYS A 76 -9.20 7.30 -5.13
C LYS A 76 -8.90 8.68 -5.73
N LYS A 77 -8.61 9.69 -4.91
CA LYS A 77 -8.27 11.04 -5.37
C LYS A 77 -7.02 11.07 -6.26
N VAL A 78 -5.98 10.32 -5.88
CA VAL A 78 -4.74 10.23 -6.68
C VAL A 78 -5.04 9.56 -8.02
N ASN A 79 -5.80 8.47 -8.03
CA ASN A 79 -6.16 7.77 -9.26
C ASN A 79 -7.01 8.66 -10.19
N ASP A 80 -8.01 9.36 -9.63
CA ASP A 80 -8.85 10.32 -10.37
C ASP A 80 -8.01 11.46 -10.98
N TYR A 81 -6.99 11.94 -10.28
CA TYR A 81 -6.06 12.95 -10.79
C TYR A 81 -5.20 12.43 -11.94
N CYS A 82 -4.62 11.24 -11.78
CA CYS A 82 -3.80 10.61 -12.82
C CYS A 82 -4.61 10.31 -14.10
N GLN A 83 -5.87 9.89 -13.96
CA GLN A 83 -6.76 9.67 -15.10
C GLN A 83 -7.13 10.97 -15.83
N LYS A 84 -7.26 12.09 -15.12
CA LYS A 84 -7.51 13.40 -15.73
C LYS A 84 -6.30 13.99 -16.45
N SER A 85 -5.09 13.70 -15.96
CA SER A 85 -3.83 14.19 -16.55
C SER A 85 -3.38 13.42 -17.79
N GLY A 86 -4.03 12.29 -18.12
CA GLY A 86 -3.74 11.46 -19.28
C GLY A 86 -4.54 11.80 -20.55
N ASN A 87 -5.34 12.87 -20.53
CA ASN A 87 -6.09 13.41 -21.68
C ASN A 87 -5.50 14.74 -22.15
#